data_AF-A0A2M8NFJ9-F1
#
_entry.id   AF-A0A2M8NFJ9-F1
#
_cell.length_a   1.000
_cell.length_b   1.000
_cell.length_c   1.000
_cell.angle_alpha   90.00
_cell.angle_beta   90.00
_cell.angle_gamma   90.00
#
_symmetry.space_group_name_H-M   'P 1'
#
loop_
_entity.id
_entity.type
_entity.pdbx_description
1 polymer ?
#
loop_
_entity_poly.entity_id
_entity_poly.type
_entity_poly.pdbx_seq_one_letter_code
_entity_poly.pdbx_strand_id
1 'polypeptide(L)'
;LPPTWTPTPPLSATPTRPVLAFPPASGQIVGWGGSDQRGDDYLPILIYDLNNQGATSQVGTESGYYPRFAPGGNRVIYARYSLISSDTTIEEINQDGSARAVIDSRWIDFISLVADPDFPVYAGNNLVFAARGEGNQYAQLYWLAADDSAMRRLTVDRQEYR
;
A
#
# COMPACT_ATOMS: atom_id res chain seq x y z
N LEU A 1 -7.56 59.95 29.29
CA LEU A 1 -8.11 59.75 27.93
C LEU A 1 -8.78 58.39 27.90
N PRO A 2 -10.02 58.25 27.40
CA PRO A 2 -10.66 56.95 27.26
C PRO A 2 -9.92 56.11 26.19
N PRO A 3 -9.88 54.77 26.32
CA PRO A 3 -9.20 53.91 25.35
C PRO A 3 -9.90 53.96 23.99
N THR A 4 -9.09 54.06 22.94
CA THR A 4 -9.55 54.00 21.55
C THR A 4 -9.55 52.54 21.11
N TRP A 5 -10.71 51.97 20.83
CA TRP A 5 -10.82 50.62 20.30
C TRP A 5 -10.42 50.61 18.83
N THR A 6 -9.37 49.86 18.48
CA THR A 6 -9.06 49.55 17.08
C THR A 6 -10.06 48.50 16.60
N PRO A 7 -10.82 48.75 15.52
CA PRO A 7 -11.75 47.76 14.99
C PRO A 7 -10.99 46.53 14.49
N THR A 8 -11.51 45.34 14.82
CA THR A 8 -11.00 44.07 14.27
C THR A 8 -11.22 44.06 12.76
N PRO A 9 -10.20 43.77 11.94
CA PRO A 9 -10.37 43.68 10.50
C PRO A 9 -11.39 42.58 10.14
N PRO A 10 -12.19 42.76 9.09
CA PRO A 10 -13.11 41.74 8.62
C PRO A 10 -12.35 40.48 8.21
N LEU A 11 -12.96 39.31 8.45
CA LEU A 11 -12.40 38.03 8.01
C LEU A 11 -12.18 38.08 6.50
N SER A 12 -10.97 37.72 6.07
CA SER A 12 -10.69 37.55 4.64
C SER A 12 -11.54 36.41 4.10
N ALA A 13 -12.15 36.60 2.93
CA ALA A 13 -12.90 35.54 2.27
C ALA A 13 -12.00 34.32 2.07
N THR A 14 -12.47 33.15 2.46
CA THR A 14 -11.74 31.90 2.22
C THR A 14 -11.58 31.73 0.71
N PRO A 15 -10.35 31.63 0.19
CA PRO A 15 -10.15 31.41 -1.24
C PRO A 15 -10.84 30.12 -1.64
N THR A 16 -11.74 30.21 -2.62
CA THR A 16 -12.40 29.04 -3.19
C THR A 16 -11.40 28.36 -4.12
N ARG A 17 -10.91 27.17 -3.75
CA ARG A 17 -10.06 26.39 -4.65
C ARG A 17 -10.91 25.86 -5.81
N PRO A 18 -10.50 26.07 -7.08
CA PRO A 18 -11.18 25.43 -8.20
C PRO A 18 -11.07 23.92 -8.05
N VAL A 19 -12.23 23.25 -8.06
CA VAL A 19 -12.30 21.79 -8.07
C VAL A 19 -11.89 21.34 -9.46
N LEU A 20 -10.86 20.50 -9.55
CA LEU A 20 -10.45 19.91 -10.82
C LEU A 20 -11.56 18.99 -11.33
N ALA A 21 -11.83 19.03 -12.63
CA ALA A 21 -12.77 18.11 -13.26
C ALA A 21 -12.28 16.66 -13.10
N PHE A 22 -13.21 15.73 -12.90
CA PHE A 22 -12.88 14.32 -12.87
C PHE A 22 -12.37 13.85 -14.25
N PRO A 23 -11.35 12.99 -14.29
CA PRO A 23 -10.85 12.44 -15.54
C PRO A 23 -11.96 11.63 -16.25
N PRO A 24 -12.03 11.67 -17.60
CA PRO A 24 -13.02 10.92 -18.36
C PRO A 24 -12.62 9.43 -18.47
N ALA A 25 -12.52 8.76 -17.33
CA ALA A 25 -12.12 7.37 -17.19
C ALA A 25 -13.13 6.62 -16.31
N SER A 26 -13.24 5.32 -16.52
CA SER A 26 -14.11 4.41 -15.76
C SER A 26 -13.28 3.34 -15.06
N GLY A 27 -13.87 2.71 -14.05
CA GLY A 27 -13.23 1.63 -13.29
C GLY A 27 -12.71 2.08 -11.94
N GLN A 28 -11.74 1.35 -11.42
CA GLN A 28 -11.20 1.56 -10.07
C GLN A 28 -9.70 1.79 -10.14
N ILE A 29 -9.21 2.68 -9.28
CA ILE A 29 -7.79 2.84 -8.98
C ILE A 29 -7.57 2.36 -7.55
N VAL A 30 -6.54 1.55 -7.33
CA VAL A 30 -6.04 1.26 -5.99
C VAL A 30 -4.79 2.07 -5.72
N GLY A 31 -4.71 2.66 -4.53
CA GLY A 31 -3.57 3.46 -4.09
C GLY A 31 -3.45 3.44 -2.57
N TRP A 32 -2.46 4.16 -2.06
CA TRP A 32 -2.29 4.39 -0.63
C TRP A 32 -2.25 5.89 -0.40
N GLY A 33 -2.90 6.37 0.65
CA GLY A 33 -3.07 7.79 0.86
C GLY A 33 -3.85 8.14 2.11
N GLY A 34 -3.91 9.43 2.43
CA GLY A 34 -4.52 9.94 3.65
C GLY A 34 -3.47 10.43 4.65
N SER A 35 -3.81 10.40 5.92
CA SER A 35 -2.91 10.79 7.00
C SER A 35 -2.23 9.56 7.58
N ASP A 36 -0.92 9.64 7.79
CA ASP A 36 -0.23 8.72 8.69
C ASP A 36 -0.66 9.05 10.13
N GLN A 37 -1.51 8.19 10.68
CA GLN A 37 -2.04 8.32 12.04
C GLN A 37 -1.11 7.69 13.09
N ARG A 38 -0.14 6.88 12.66
CA ARG A 38 0.69 6.04 13.52
C ARG A 38 2.14 6.54 13.61
N GLY A 39 2.57 7.40 12.68
CA GLY A 39 3.95 7.85 12.59
C GLY A 39 4.91 6.76 12.11
N ASP A 40 4.38 5.73 11.44
CA ASP A 40 5.14 4.61 10.88
C ASP A 40 5.39 4.78 9.37
N ASP A 41 5.00 5.94 8.81
CA ASP A 41 4.94 6.31 7.41
C ASP A 41 3.88 5.52 6.60
N TYR A 42 3.31 4.43 7.12
CA TYR A 42 2.37 3.60 6.36
C TYR A 42 1.01 4.28 6.22
N LEU A 43 0.49 4.29 4.99
CA LEU A 43 -0.78 4.94 4.69
C LEU A 43 -1.93 3.94 4.51
N PRO A 44 -3.17 4.36 4.79
CA PRO A 44 -4.35 3.59 4.42
C PRO A 44 -4.35 3.17 2.95
N ILE A 45 -4.76 1.93 2.67
CA ILE A 45 -4.99 1.45 1.31
C ILE A 45 -6.39 1.87 0.87
N LEU A 46 -6.50 2.54 -0.28
CA LEU A 46 -7.72 3.17 -0.78
C LEU A 46 -8.07 2.66 -2.18
N ILE A 47 -9.37 2.47 -2.42
CA ILE A 47 -9.95 2.30 -3.75
C ILE A 47 -10.68 3.59 -4.12
N TYR A 48 -10.37 4.10 -5.31
CA TYR A 48 -11.04 5.25 -5.92
C TYR A 48 -11.95 4.72 -7.03
N ASP A 49 -13.27 4.89 -6.87
CA ASP A 49 -14.24 4.51 -7.88
C ASP A 49 -14.46 5.66 -8.87
N LEU A 50 -13.91 5.51 -10.07
CA LEU A 50 -14.03 6.51 -11.12
C LEU A 50 -15.45 6.59 -11.69
N ASN A 51 -16.26 5.53 -11.54
CA ASN A 51 -17.65 5.53 -11.97
C ASN A 51 -18.54 6.34 -11.01
N ASN A 52 -18.08 6.54 -9.78
CA ASN A 52 -18.79 7.29 -8.73
C ASN A 52 -18.03 8.57 -8.36
N GLN A 53 -17.57 9.32 -9.36
CA GLN A 53 -16.91 10.62 -9.17
C GLN A 53 -15.75 10.56 -8.16
N GLY A 54 -14.92 9.52 -8.26
CA GLY A 54 -13.76 9.34 -7.38
C GLY A 54 -14.11 9.08 -5.92
N ALA A 55 -15.31 8.57 -5.62
CA ALA A 55 -15.65 8.12 -4.28
C ALA A 55 -14.59 7.14 -3.76
N THR A 56 -14.16 7.38 -2.52
CA THR A 56 -13.05 6.64 -1.90
C THR A 56 -13.56 5.69 -0.84
N SER A 57 -13.04 4.46 -0.84
CA SER A 57 -13.24 3.50 0.25
C SER A 57 -11.89 2.92 0.69
N GLN A 58 -11.69 2.79 2.00
CA GLN A 58 -10.52 2.10 2.54
C GLN A 58 -10.68 0.59 2.40
N VAL A 59 -9.59 -0.08 2.06
CA VAL A 59 -9.48 -1.54 2.03
C VAL A 59 -9.02 -2.00 3.41
N GLY A 60 -9.91 -2.66 4.15
CA GLY A 60 -9.62 -3.07 5.53
C GLY A 60 -9.37 -1.89 6.47
N THR A 61 -8.63 -2.13 7.55
CA THR A 61 -8.30 -1.12 8.57
C THR A 61 -6.81 -0.91 8.76
N GLU A 62 -5.97 -1.67 8.05
CA GLU A 62 -4.53 -1.59 8.16
C GLU A 62 -3.93 -0.61 7.15
N SER A 63 -2.72 -0.17 7.45
CA SER A 63 -1.91 0.66 6.56
C SER A 63 -0.89 -0.20 5.80
N GLY A 64 -0.47 0.30 4.64
CA GLY A 64 0.42 -0.41 3.73
C GLY A 64 0.99 0.48 2.63
N TYR A 65 1.73 -0.15 1.72
CA TYR A 65 2.27 0.48 0.51
C TYR A 65 2.14 -0.42 -0.71
N TYR A 66 2.29 0.21 -1.88
CA TYR A 66 2.34 -0.43 -3.19
C TYR A 66 1.19 -1.41 -3.46
N PRO A 67 -0.07 -1.03 -3.19
CA PRO A 67 -1.18 -1.87 -3.51
C PRO A 67 -1.32 -2.06 -5.03
N ARG A 68 -1.76 -3.27 -5.39
CA ARG A 68 -2.09 -3.68 -6.73
C ARG A 68 -3.37 -4.51 -6.68
N PHE A 69 -4.16 -4.48 -7.75
CA PHE A 69 -5.21 -5.48 -7.91
C PHE A 69 -4.59 -6.86 -8.16
N ALA A 70 -5.09 -7.87 -7.47
CA ALA A 70 -4.78 -9.27 -7.79
C ALA A 70 -5.45 -9.69 -9.11
N PRO A 71 -4.98 -10.76 -9.77
CA PRO A 71 -5.65 -11.35 -10.93
C PRO A 71 -7.14 -11.58 -10.64
N GLY A 72 -8.01 -11.13 -11.54
CA GLY A 72 -9.46 -11.18 -11.37
C GLY A 72 -10.08 -9.98 -10.67
N GLY A 73 -9.27 -9.03 -10.16
CA GLY A 73 -9.72 -7.71 -9.72
C GLY A 73 -10.41 -7.64 -8.36
N ASN A 74 -10.89 -8.75 -7.80
CA ASN A 74 -11.70 -8.74 -6.56
C ASN A 74 -10.87 -8.59 -5.27
N ARG A 75 -9.54 -8.67 -5.37
CA ARG A 75 -8.63 -8.60 -4.23
C ARG A 75 -7.52 -7.59 -4.49
N VAL A 76 -6.96 -7.08 -3.41
CA VAL A 76 -5.82 -6.17 -3.39
C VAL A 76 -4.66 -6.86 -2.70
N ILE A 77 -3.48 -6.78 -3.31
CA ILE A 77 -2.21 -7.22 -2.72
C ILE A 77 -1.33 -6.01 -2.42
N TYR A 78 -0.67 -5.98 -1.26
CA TYR A 78 0.14 -4.85 -0.80
C TYR A 78 1.16 -5.26 0.27
N ALA A 79 2.18 -4.42 0.48
CA ALA A 79 3.11 -4.55 1.59
C ALA A 79 2.48 -3.90 2.84
N ARG A 80 2.24 -4.69 3.89
CA ARG A 80 1.57 -4.28 5.13
C ARG A 80 2.56 -4.24 6.28
N TYR A 81 2.52 -3.16 7.04
CA TYR A 81 3.21 -3.10 8.31
C TYR A 81 2.48 -3.87 9.41
N SER A 82 3.22 -4.70 10.13
CA SER A 82 2.73 -5.45 11.28
C SER A 82 3.23 -4.81 12.57
N LEU A 83 2.34 -4.12 13.30
CA LEU A 83 2.67 -3.50 14.59
C LEU A 83 3.14 -4.51 15.66
N ILE A 84 2.76 -5.78 15.51
CA ILE A 84 3.09 -6.83 16.49
C ILE A 84 4.54 -7.29 16.31
N SER A 85 4.98 -7.46 15.07
CA SER A 85 6.32 -7.94 14.73
C SER A 85 7.30 -6.82 14.38
N SER A 86 6.82 -5.58 14.23
CA SER A 86 7.58 -4.44 13.71
C SER A 86 8.27 -4.75 12.37
N ASP A 87 7.58 -5.50 11.52
CA ASP A 87 8.08 -5.96 10.22
C ASP A 87 7.02 -5.75 9.13
N THR A 88 7.46 -5.78 7.89
CA THR A 88 6.60 -5.72 6.71
C THR A 88 6.24 -7.13 6.27
N THR A 89 5.01 -7.31 5.82
CA THR A 89 4.49 -8.59 5.31
C THR A 89 3.75 -8.33 4.00
N ILE A 90 3.60 -9.33 3.13
CA ILE A 90 2.70 -9.20 1.97
C ILE A 90 1.31 -9.70 2.37
N GLU A 91 0.34 -8.85 2.12
CA GLU A 91 -1.05 -9.13 2.40
C GLU A 91 -1.88 -9.17 1.12
N GLU A 92 -2.82 -10.10 1.07
CA GLU A 92 -3.90 -10.10 0.10
C GLU A 92 -5.26 -10.06 0.81
N ILE A 93 -6.15 -9.16 0.37
CA ILE A 93 -7.45 -8.92 1.02
C ILE A 93 -8.52 -8.64 -0.04
N ASN A 94 -9.78 -8.95 0.25
CA ASN A 94 -10.88 -8.53 -0.62
C ASN A 94 -11.01 -7.01 -0.64
N GLN A 95 -11.53 -6.46 -1.74
CA GLN A 95 -11.76 -5.00 -1.85
C GLN A 95 -12.67 -4.44 -0.74
N ASP A 96 -13.59 -5.24 -0.21
CA ASP A 96 -14.49 -4.88 0.90
C ASP A 96 -13.83 -4.99 2.29
N GLY A 97 -12.54 -5.36 2.34
CA GLY A 97 -11.79 -5.56 3.59
C GLY A 97 -12.01 -6.93 4.26
N SER A 98 -12.78 -7.83 3.65
CA SER A 98 -12.98 -9.20 4.16
C SER A 98 -11.91 -10.19 3.65
N ALA A 99 -11.95 -11.42 4.19
CA ALA A 99 -11.14 -12.57 3.75
C ALA A 99 -9.64 -12.25 3.54
N ARG A 100 -9.04 -11.67 4.58
CA ARG A 100 -7.62 -11.36 4.66
C ARG A 100 -6.77 -12.63 4.65
N ALA A 101 -5.71 -12.65 3.85
CA ALA A 101 -4.71 -13.70 3.79
C ALA A 101 -3.30 -13.08 3.88
N VAL A 102 -2.52 -13.51 4.87
CA VAL A 102 -1.10 -13.16 4.98
C VAL A 102 -0.30 -14.13 4.13
N ILE A 103 0.35 -13.62 3.09
CA ILE A 103 1.04 -14.45 2.11
C ILE A 103 2.32 -15.03 2.70
N ASP A 104 2.93 -14.39 3.70
CA ASP A 104 4.17 -14.82 4.33
C ASP A 104 4.14 -16.22 4.93
N SER A 105 2.95 -16.67 5.35
CA SER A 105 2.74 -18.06 5.80
C SER A 105 3.08 -19.11 4.73
N ARG A 106 3.17 -18.72 3.46
CA ARG A 106 3.42 -19.58 2.30
C ARG A 106 4.91 -19.79 2.02
N TRP A 107 5.77 -18.99 2.64
CA TRP A 107 7.21 -19.19 2.60
C TRP A 107 7.81 -19.36 4.00
N ILE A 108 7.01 -19.91 4.93
CA ILE A 108 7.39 -20.11 6.34
C ILE A 108 8.67 -20.95 6.48
N ASP A 109 8.85 -21.95 5.61
CA ASP A 109 10.03 -22.82 5.59
C ASP A 109 11.27 -22.13 4.99
N PHE A 110 11.08 -20.94 4.40
CA PHE A 110 12.12 -20.05 3.93
C PHE A 110 12.29 -18.81 4.81
N ILE A 111 11.59 -18.70 5.96
CA ILE A 111 11.56 -17.50 6.83
C ILE A 111 12.93 -17.06 7.33
N SER A 112 13.90 -17.97 7.38
CA SER A 112 15.27 -17.55 7.65
C SER A 112 15.81 -16.62 6.56
N LEU A 113 15.19 -16.46 5.39
CA LEU A 113 15.82 -15.93 4.18
C LEU A 113 15.18 -14.67 3.57
N VAL A 114 14.11 -14.11 4.14
CA VAL A 114 13.37 -12.98 3.53
C VAL A 114 12.81 -12.03 4.59
N ALA A 115 13.24 -10.77 4.57
CA ALA A 115 12.77 -9.68 5.44
C ALA A 115 12.37 -8.46 4.60
N ASP A 116 11.47 -7.63 5.13
CA ASP A 116 10.96 -6.41 4.47
C ASP A 116 10.51 -6.62 3.02
N PRO A 117 9.54 -7.52 2.77
CA PRO A 117 9.00 -7.69 1.43
C PRO A 117 8.28 -6.42 0.96
N ASP A 118 8.49 -6.08 -0.31
CA ASP A 118 8.06 -4.84 -0.92
C ASP A 118 7.69 -5.02 -2.41
N PHE A 119 6.94 -4.08 -2.96
CA PHE A 119 6.49 -4.07 -4.37
C PHE A 119 5.86 -5.38 -4.87
N PRO A 120 4.87 -5.95 -4.16
CA PRO A 120 4.24 -7.19 -4.61
C PRO A 120 3.49 -6.98 -5.94
N VAL A 121 3.75 -7.86 -6.91
CA VAL A 121 3.09 -7.85 -8.22
C VAL A 121 2.86 -9.27 -8.73
N TYR A 122 1.66 -9.53 -9.23
CA TYR A 122 1.38 -10.78 -9.90
C TYR A 122 1.91 -10.79 -11.34
N ALA A 123 2.64 -11.85 -11.69
CA ALA A 123 3.10 -12.18 -13.03
C ALA A 123 2.48 -13.51 -13.47
N GLY A 124 1.29 -13.42 -14.09
CA GLY A 124 0.42 -14.58 -14.28
C GLY A 124 -0.15 -15.04 -12.93
N ASN A 125 -0.02 -16.33 -12.62
CA ASN A 125 -0.44 -16.85 -11.32
C ASN A 125 0.62 -16.66 -10.22
N ASN A 126 1.84 -16.27 -10.57
CA ASN A 126 2.95 -16.19 -9.61
C ASN A 126 3.07 -14.80 -9.03
N LEU A 127 3.61 -14.70 -7.83
CA LEU A 127 3.91 -13.44 -7.18
C LEU A 127 5.40 -13.10 -7.33
N VAL A 128 5.69 -11.87 -7.70
CA VAL A 128 7.04 -11.30 -7.71
C VAL A 128 7.07 -10.15 -6.72
N PHE A 129 8.13 -10.04 -5.94
CA PHE A 129 8.31 -8.98 -4.97
C PHE A 129 9.80 -8.73 -4.71
N ALA A 130 10.15 -7.57 -4.19
CA ALA A 130 11.48 -7.27 -3.68
C ALA A 130 11.54 -7.60 -2.19
N ALA A 131 12.67 -8.09 -1.69
CA ALA A 131 12.86 -8.30 -0.26
C ALA A 131 14.35 -8.42 0.10
N ARG A 132 14.71 -8.28 1.37
CA ARG A 132 16.08 -8.50 1.84
C ARG A 132 16.29 -9.96 2.21
N GLY A 133 17.38 -10.54 1.72
CA GLY A 133 17.78 -11.88 2.12
C GLY A 133 18.53 -11.90 3.45
N GLU A 134 18.52 -13.03 4.16
CA GLU A 134 19.41 -13.18 5.33
C GLU A 134 20.88 -13.02 4.93
N GLY A 135 21.58 -12.20 5.72
CA GLY A 135 22.96 -11.80 5.44
C GLY A 135 23.13 -10.85 4.24
N ASN A 136 22.04 -10.43 3.58
CA ASN A 136 22.10 -9.55 2.43
C ASN A 136 21.57 -8.15 2.75
N GLN A 137 22.40 -7.14 2.53
CA GLN A 137 22.04 -5.75 2.80
C GLN A 137 21.14 -5.15 1.71
N TYR A 138 21.17 -5.74 0.52
CA TYR A 138 20.44 -5.25 -0.65
C TYR A 138 19.16 -6.05 -0.86
N ALA A 139 18.07 -5.35 -1.15
CA ALA A 139 16.83 -5.97 -1.60
C ALA A 139 17.07 -6.70 -2.92
N GLN A 140 16.40 -7.83 -3.11
CA GLN A 140 16.53 -8.72 -4.27
C GLN A 140 15.15 -9.11 -4.75
N LEU A 141 15.05 -9.51 -6.02
CA LEU A 141 13.78 -9.98 -6.56
C LEU A 141 13.55 -11.44 -6.19
N TYR A 142 12.36 -11.72 -5.69
CA TYR A 142 11.88 -13.05 -5.37
C TYR A 142 10.68 -13.38 -6.24
N TRP A 143 10.55 -14.66 -6.55
CA TRP A 143 9.43 -15.25 -7.25
C TRP A 143 8.83 -16.33 -6.37
N LEU A 144 7.53 -16.29 -6.18
CA LEU A 144 6.73 -17.26 -5.43
C LEU A 144 5.68 -17.87 -6.35
N ALA A 145 5.67 -19.20 -6.39
CA ALA A 145 4.67 -19.96 -7.12
C ALA A 145 3.26 -19.76 -6.51
N ALA A 146 2.24 -19.73 -7.36
CA ALA A 146 0.84 -19.54 -6.96
C ALA A 146 0.30 -20.60 -5.99
N ASP A 147 0.83 -21.81 -6.12
CA ASP A 147 0.49 -22.99 -5.35
C ASP A 147 1.39 -23.12 -4.10
N ASP A 148 2.19 -22.10 -3.83
CA ASP A 148 3.09 -21.99 -2.68
C ASP A 148 4.15 -23.12 -2.63
N SER A 149 4.30 -23.88 -3.71
CA SER A 149 5.19 -25.04 -3.76
C SER A 149 6.67 -24.67 -3.85
N ALA A 150 6.97 -23.44 -4.25
CA ALA A 150 8.34 -22.97 -4.45
C ALA A 150 8.49 -21.45 -4.36
N MET A 151 9.49 -21.02 -3.60
CA MET A 151 10.05 -19.68 -3.67
C MET A 151 11.47 -19.74 -4.22
N ARG A 152 11.85 -18.78 -5.08
CA ARG A 152 13.23 -18.63 -5.55
C ARG A 152 13.64 -17.17 -5.66
N ARG A 153 14.91 -16.92 -5.37
CA ARG A 153 15.58 -15.64 -5.61
C ARG A 153 15.96 -15.53 -7.09
N LEU A 154 15.62 -14.42 -7.72
CA LEU A 154 15.85 -14.17 -9.15
C LEU A 154 17.14 -13.37 -9.42
N THR A 155 17.54 -12.50 -8.50
CA THR A 155 18.74 -11.65 -8.62
C THR A 155 19.75 -12.02 -7.54
N VAL A 156 21.05 -11.94 -7.80
CA VAL A 156 22.11 -12.22 -6.80
C VAL A 156 23.18 -11.14 -6.70
N ASP A 157 22.93 -9.99 -7.32
CA ASP A 157 23.88 -8.89 -7.34
C ASP A 157 23.74 -7.98 -6.11
N ARG A 158 24.50 -6.88 -6.13
CA ARG A 158 24.48 -5.83 -5.09
C ARG A 158 23.67 -4.61 -5.50
N GLN A 159 22.79 -4.75 -6.49
CA GLN A 159 21.88 -3.67 -6.86
C GLN A 159 20.73 -3.60 -5.86
N GLU A 160 20.23 -2.39 -5.64
CA GLU A 160 19.06 -2.16 -4.79
C GLU A 160 17.81 -2.14 -5.67
N TYR A 161 16.95 -3.13 -5.47
CA TYR A 161 15.65 -3.22 -6.12
C TYR A 161 14.58 -2.72 -5.16
N ARG A 162 14.21 -1.44 -5.28
CA ARG A 162 13.09 -0.75 -4.62
C ARG A 162 12.49 0.26 -5.61
#